data_AF-A0A4S0JMR9-F1
#
_entry.id   AF-A0A4S0JMR9-F1
#
_cell.length_a   1.000
_cell.length_b   1.000
_cell.length_c   1.000
_cell.angle_alpha   90.00
_cell.angle_beta   90.00
_cell.angle_gamma   90.00
#
_symmetry.space_group_name_H-M   'P 1'
#
loop_
_entity.id
_entity.type
_entity.pdbx_description
1 polymer ?
#
loop_
_entity_poly.entity_id
_entity_poly.type
_entity_poly.pdbx_seq_one_letter_code
_entity_poly.pdbx_strand_id
1 'polypeptide(L)'
;QAGVLDIVFKLADDRGLLLLDMDDLRALLGLVAEERKDISTEYGLVSAQSIAAIQRSVLRLAQDGGEHFFGEPALELADIMRVNHDGRGVIGILAADQLVLKPKLYSTFLL
;
A
#
# COMPACT_ATOMS: atom_id res chain seq x y z
N GLN A 1 1.57 11.25 13.28
CA GLN A 1 0.95 11.72 12.02
C GLN A 1 0.19 10.60 11.27
N ALA A 2 -0.20 9.50 11.93
CA ALA A 2 -0.92 8.38 11.29
C ALA A 2 -2.41 8.69 10.98
N GLY A 3 -3.05 9.58 11.74
CA GLY A 3 -4.51 9.72 11.72
C GLY A 3 -5.16 10.15 10.40
N VAL A 4 -4.44 10.83 9.48
CA VAL A 4 -5.05 11.22 8.19
C VAL A 4 -5.21 10.02 7.27
N LEU A 5 -4.25 9.09 7.27
CA LEU A 5 -4.34 7.89 6.43
C LEU A 5 -5.42 6.93 6.96
N ASP A 6 -5.56 6.84 8.28
CA ASP A 6 -6.64 6.07 8.93
C ASP A 6 -8.03 6.62 8.53
N ILE A 7 -8.18 7.94 8.48
CA ILE A 7 -9.41 8.60 8.01
C ILE A 7 -9.68 8.28 6.53
N VAL A 8 -8.64 8.32 5.68
CA VAL A 8 -8.75 7.99 4.26
C VAL A 8 -9.24 6.55 4.08
N PHE A 9 -8.68 5.59 4.81
CA PHE A 9 -9.13 4.19 4.75
C PHE A 9 -10.55 4.00 5.28
N LYS A 10 -10.89 4.62 6.42
CA LYS A 10 -12.24 4.56 6.96
C LYS A 10 -13.28 5.14 5.99
N LEU A 11 -12.94 6.22 5.30
CA LEU A 11 -13.79 6.82 4.28
C LEU A 11 -14.01 5.88 3.09
N ALA A 12 -12.96 5.16 2.66
CA ALA A 12 -13.07 4.16 1.60
C ALA A 12 -14.04 3.04 1.99
N ASP A 13 -13.86 2.48 3.19
CA ASP A 13 -14.74 1.44 3.73
C ASP A 13 -16.21 1.91 3.81
N ASP A 14 -16.44 3.12 4.33
CA ASP A 14 -17.79 3.68 4.50
C ASP A 14 -18.49 3.95 3.16
N ARG A 15 -17.71 4.28 2.12
CA ARG A 15 -18.22 4.55 0.78
C ARG A 15 -18.18 3.32 -0.14
N GLY A 16 -17.70 2.18 0.36
CA GLY A 16 -17.54 0.95 -0.42
C GLY A 16 -16.56 1.11 -1.59
N LEU A 17 -15.57 1.99 -1.46
CA LEU A 17 -14.53 2.21 -2.46
C LEU A 17 -13.44 1.16 -2.31
N LEU A 18 -13.13 0.47 -3.39
CA LEU A 18 -12.03 -0.49 -3.42
C LEU A 18 -10.69 0.27 -3.49
N LEU A 19 -9.74 -0.19 -2.68
CA LEU A 19 -8.34 0.25 -2.68
C LEU A 19 -7.48 -0.94 -3.08
N LEU A 20 -7.33 -1.13 -4.39
CA LEU A 20 -6.59 -2.27 -4.94
C LEU A 20 -5.13 -1.90 -5.19
N ASP A 21 -4.89 -0.69 -5.70
CA ASP A 21 -3.55 -0.25 -6.06
C ASP A 21 -3.20 1.18 -5.58
N MET A 22 -2.01 1.63 -5.98
CA MET A 22 -1.50 2.95 -5.63
C MET A 22 -2.26 4.08 -6.34
N ASP A 23 -2.84 3.83 -7.52
CA ASP A 23 -3.62 4.83 -8.24
C ASP A 23 -4.99 5.03 -7.59
N ASP A 24 -5.61 3.97 -7.07
CA ASP A 24 -6.81 4.07 -6.22
C ASP A 24 -6.54 4.94 -4.98
N LEU A 25 -5.43 4.69 -4.28
CA LEU A 25 -5.05 5.50 -3.11
C LEU A 25 -4.81 6.97 -3.49
N ARG A 26 -4.21 7.23 -4.65
CA ARG A 26 -4.02 8.60 -5.13
C ARG A 26 -5.33 9.29 -5.47
N ALA A 27 -6.25 8.57 -6.13
CA ALA A 27 -7.58 9.07 -6.46
C ALA A 27 -8.35 9.42 -5.18
N LEU A 28 -8.31 8.54 -4.18
CA LEU A 28 -8.98 8.75 -2.89
C LEU A 28 -8.38 9.93 -2.12
N LEU A 29 -7.06 10.09 -2.11
CA LEU A 29 -6.42 11.29 -1.54
C LEU A 29 -6.82 12.58 -2.27
N GLY A 30 -7.10 12.49 -3.57
CA GLY A 30 -7.67 13.59 -4.37
C GLY A 30 -9.07 13.96 -3.90
N LEU A 31 -9.96 12.97 -3.77
CA LEU A 31 -11.32 13.14 -3.23
C LEU A 31 -11.28 13.78 -1.82
N VAL A 32 -10.39 13.29 -0.96
CA VAL A 32 -10.23 13.82 0.41
C VAL A 32 -9.73 15.27 0.40
N ALA A 33 -8.95 15.68 -0.60
CA ALA A 33 -8.53 17.06 -0.77
C ALA A 33 -9.69 17.96 -1.20
N GLU A 34 -10.54 17.48 -2.12
CA GLU A 34 -11.70 18.21 -2.64
C GLU A 34 -12.78 18.38 -1.56
N GLU A 35 -13.11 17.32 -0.84
CA GLU A 35 -14.17 17.28 0.17
C GLU A 35 -13.65 17.54 1.61
N ARG A 36 -12.43 18.06 1.74
CA ARG A 36 -11.68 18.15 3.01
C ARG A 36 -12.48 18.73 4.17
N LYS A 37 -13.32 19.75 3.92
CA LYS A 37 -14.10 20.43 4.97
C LYS A 37 -15.14 19.49 5.58
N ASP A 38 -15.86 18.77 4.75
CA ASP A 38 -16.94 17.89 5.17
C ASP A 38 -16.35 16.65 5.84
N ILE A 39 -15.32 16.07 5.23
CA ILE A 39 -14.55 14.95 5.81
C ILE A 39 -13.94 15.36 7.16
N SER A 40 -13.37 16.57 7.26
CA SER A 40 -12.80 17.04 8.53
C SER A 40 -13.83 17.23 9.64
N THR A 41 -15.08 17.52 9.26
CA THR A 41 -16.20 17.69 10.20
C THR A 41 -16.69 16.34 10.72
N GLU A 42 -16.74 15.34 9.84
CA GLU A 42 -17.26 14.01 10.14
C GLU A 42 -16.23 13.09 10.81
N TYR A 43 -15.00 13.06 10.29
CA TYR A 43 -13.97 12.10 10.69
C TYR A 43 -12.85 12.71 11.55
N GLY A 44 -12.84 14.03 11.71
CA GLY A 44 -11.82 14.78 12.43
C GLY A 44 -10.79 15.44 11.52
N LEU A 45 -9.93 16.29 12.11
CA LEU A 45 -9.13 17.27 11.37
C LEU A 45 -8.23 16.64 10.29
N VAL A 46 -8.50 17.00 9.03
CA VAL A 46 -7.62 16.70 7.88
C VAL A 46 -7.01 18.01 7.34
N SER A 47 -5.69 18.14 7.47
CA SER A 47 -4.96 19.31 6.95
C SER A 47 -4.52 19.10 5.49
N ALA A 48 -4.53 20.18 4.69
CA ALA A 48 -4.06 20.11 3.30
C ALA A 48 -2.57 19.75 3.23
N GLN A 49 -1.79 20.17 4.24
CA GLN A 49 -0.37 19.86 4.38
C GLN A 49 -0.14 18.36 4.56
N SER A 50 -0.98 17.70 5.37
CA SER A 50 -0.91 16.26 5.60
C SER A 50 -1.25 15.47 4.33
N ILE A 51 -2.31 15.87 3.61
CA ILE A 51 -2.68 15.23 2.34
C ILE A 51 -1.51 15.35 1.34
N ALA A 52 -0.96 16.55 1.15
CA ALA A 52 0.15 16.77 0.24
C ALA A 52 1.43 16.01 0.65
N ALA A 53 1.67 15.83 1.95
CA ALA A 53 2.77 15.02 2.44
C ALA A 53 2.59 13.54 2.07
N ILE A 54 1.38 12.99 2.26
CA ILE A 54 1.06 11.61 1.90
C ILE A 54 1.15 11.41 0.38
N GLN A 55 0.57 12.30 -0.44
CA GLN A 55 0.66 12.21 -1.90
C GLN A 55 2.10 12.17 -2.41
N ARG A 56 3.00 12.97 -1.84
CA ARG A 56 4.43 12.93 -2.20
C ARG A 56 5.11 11.62 -1.78
N SER A 57 4.74 11.07 -0.62
CA SER A 57 5.25 9.77 -0.17
C SER A 57 4.78 8.65 -1.09
N VAL A 58 3.50 8.65 -1.48
CA VAL A 58 2.93 7.69 -2.43
C VAL A 58 3.61 7.80 -3.80
N LEU A 59 3.80 9.01 -4.33
CA LEU A 59 4.51 9.22 -5.61
C LEU A 59 5.95 8.67 -5.55
N ARG A 60 6.65 8.91 -4.45
CA ARG A 60 8.04 8.46 -4.28
C ARG A 60 8.11 6.92 -4.20
N LEU A 61 7.13 6.30 -3.53
CA LEU A 61 7.01 4.85 -3.46
C LEU A 61 6.71 4.24 -4.84
N ALA A 62 5.86 4.88 -5.65
CA ALA A 62 5.57 4.43 -7.02
C ALA A 62 6.84 4.49 -7.90
N GLN A 63 7.60 5.59 -7.82
CA GLN A 63 8.88 5.77 -8.53
C GLN A 63 9.93 4.73 -8.13
N ASP A 64 9.94 4.31 -6.86
CA ASP A 64 10.83 3.24 -6.38
C ASP A 64 10.36 1.85 -6.85
N GLY A 65 9.27 1.73 -7.61
CA GLY A 65 8.72 0.48 -8.13
C GLY A 65 7.66 -0.18 -7.23
N GLY A 66 7.01 0.59 -6.36
CA GLY A 66 5.92 0.11 -5.51
C GLY A 66 4.71 -0.42 -6.27
N GLU A 67 4.48 0.04 -7.51
CA GLU A 67 3.41 -0.46 -8.38
C GLU A 67 3.52 -1.97 -8.67
N HIS A 68 4.74 -2.51 -8.74
CA HIS A 68 4.95 -3.95 -8.97
C HIS A 68 4.69 -4.81 -7.71
N PHE A 69 4.51 -4.18 -6.55
CA PHE A 69 4.19 -4.84 -5.28
C PHE A 69 2.68 -4.80 -4.95
N PHE A 70 1.93 -3.86 -5.52
CA PHE A 70 0.47 -3.76 -5.41
C PHE A 70 -0.28 -4.39 -6.60
N GLY A 71 0.43 -5.01 -7.55
CA GLY A 71 -0.17 -5.70 -8.70
C GLY A 71 -0.41 -7.19 -8.45
N GLU A 72 -1.49 -7.71 -9.03
CA GLU A 72 -1.71 -9.16 -9.13
C GLU A 72 -0.62 -9.81 -10.02
N PRO A 73 -0.14 -11.02 -9.68
CA PRO A 73 -0.68 -11.93 -8.67
C PRO A 73 -0.04 -11.72 -7.30
N ALA A 74 -0.87 -11.69 -6.26
CA ALA A 74 -0.41 -11.78 -4.88
C ALA A 74 0.40 -13.08 -4.68
N LEU A 75 1.55 -12.98 -4.02
CA LEU A 75 2.35 -14.15 -3.65
C LEU A 75 1.54 -15.03 -2.70
N GLU A 76 1.02 -16.16 -3.16
CA GLU A 76 0.32 -17.10 -2.28
C GLU A 76 1.34 -17.92 -1.49
N LEU A 77 1.16 -18.00 -0.16
CA LEU A 77 2.04 -18.81 0.69
C LEU A 77 2.07 -20.28 0.23
N ALA A 78 0.96 -20.76 -0.36
CA ALA A 78 0.84 -22.09 -0.95
C ALA A 78 1.83 -22.33 -2.11
N ASP A 79 2.22 -21.29 -2.86
CA ASP A 79 3.21 -21.39 -3.94
C ASP A 79 4.62 -21.67 -3.41
N ILE A 80 4.91 -21.19 -2.19
CA ILE A 80 6.19 -21.39 -1.51
C ILE A 80 6.19 -22.70 -0.73
N MET A 81 5.05 -23.11 -0.18
CA MET A 81 4.91 -24.30 0.68
C MET A 81 4.73 -25.62 -0.10
N ARG A 82 5.13 -25.67 -1.37
CA ARG A 82 4.96 -26.86 -2.20
C ARG A 82 5.77 -28.03 -1.65
N VAL A 83 5.13 -29.20 -1.64
CA VAL A 83 5.79 -30.49 -1.41
C VAL A 83 6.15 -31.10 -2.76
N ASN A 84 7.34 -31.68 -2.85
CA ASN A 84 7.73 -32.43 -4.05
C ASN A 84 6.96 -33.75 -4.13
N HIS A 85 7.06 -34.44 -5.27
CA HIS A 85 6.39 -35.72 -5.51
C HIS A 85 6.78 -36.83 -4.51
N ASP A 86 7.90 -36.67 -3.80
CA ASP A 86 8.37 -37.58 -2.77
C ASP A 86 7.84 -37.23 -1.35
N GLY A 87 6.96 -36.23 -1.24
CA GLY A 87 6.38 -35.78 0.03
C GLY A 87 7.33 -34.94 0.90
N ARG A 88 8.49 -34.52 0.39
CA ARG A 88 9.42 -33.62 1.09
C ARG A 88 9.13 -32.17 0.72
N GLY A 89 9.26 -31.25 1.69
CA GLY A 89 9.13 -29.82 1.45
C GLY A 89 10.21 -29.27 0.50
N VAL A 90 9.85 -28.27 -0.31
CA VAL A 90 10.78 -27.58 -1.20
C VAL A 90 11.35 -26.36 -0.48
N ILE A 91 12.69 -26.19 -0.51
CA ILE A 91 13.36 -24.97 -0.03
C ILE A 91 13.50 -24.01 -1.21
N GLY A 92 12.75 -22.90 -1.20
CA GLY A 92 12.93 -21.82 -2.16
C GLY A 92 13.98 -20.81 -1.67
N ILE A 93 15.00 -20.54 -2.47
CA ILE A 93 15.93 -19.44 -2.24
C ILE A 93 15.43 -18.24 -3.04
N LEU A 94 14.83 -17.27 -2.34
CA LEU A 94 14.50 -15.97 -2.92
C LEU A 94 15.78 -15.13 -2.99
N ALA A 95 16.29 -14.93 -4.20
CA ALA A 95 17.36 -13.97 -4.45
C ALA A 95 16.78 -12.56 -4.28
N ALA A 96 17.08 -11.94 -3.13
CA ALA A 96 16.69 -10.56 -2.82
C ALA A 96 17.76 -9.53 -3.26
N ASP A 97 18.63 -9.90 -4.19
CA ASP A 97 19.73 -9.08 -4.69
C ASP A 97 19.22 -7.76 -5.30
N GLN A 98 18.07 -7.78 -5.98
CA GLN A 98 17.42 -6.57 -6.49
C GLN A 98 16.60 -5.81 -5.43
N LEU A 99 16.10 -6.50 -4.40
CA LEU A 99 15.27 -5.90 -3.35
C LEU A 99 16.11 -5.15 -2.31
N VAL A 100 17.33 -5.63 -2.03
CA VAL A 100 18.34 -4.97 -1.19
C VAL A 100 18.70 -3.58 -1.71
N LEU A 101 18.67 -3.38 -3.04
CA LEU A 101 18.92 -2.08 -3.68
C LEU A 101 17.81 -1.07 -3.44
N LYS A 102 16.65 -1.51 -2.91
CA LYS A 102 15.48 -0.68 -2.64
C LYS A 102 15.10 -0.76 -1.15
N PRO A 103 15.95 -0.23 -0.24
CA PRO A 103 15.84 -0.45 1.20
C PRO A 103 14.51 0.01 1.82
N LYS A 104 13.82 1.00 1.22
CA LYS A 104 12.49 1.43 1.68
C LYS A 104 11.41 0.38 1.42
N LEU A 105 11.39 -0.21 0.22
CA LEU A 105 10.45 -1.29 -0.11
C LEU A 105 10.68 -2.51 0.78
N TYR A 106 11.94 -2.87 1.03
CA TYR A 106 12.29 -3.95 1.94
C TYR A 106 11.70 -3.73 3.36
N SER A 107 11.84 -2.51 3.91
CA SER A 107 11.35 -2.21 5.26
C SER A 107 9.83 -2.12 5.40
N THR A 108 9.11 -1.85 4.32
CA THR A 108 7.64 -1.68 4.36
C THR A 108 6.89 -3.02 4.30
N PHE A 109 7.50 -4.06 3.73
CA PHE A 109 6.81 -5.33 3.45
C PHE A 109 7.38 -6.55 4.18
N LEU A 110 8.61 -6.50 4.71
CA LEU A 110 9.27 -7.66 5.35
C LEU A 110 9.51 -7.51 6.86
N LEU A 111 9.14 -6.37 7.46
CA LEU A 111 9.24 -6.09 8.90
C LEU A 111 7.89 -5.73 9.49
#